data_AF-A0A969HM70-F1
#
_entry.id   AF-A0A969HM70-F1
#
_cell.length_a   1.000
_cell.length_b   1.000
_cell.length_c   1.000
_cell.angle_alpha   90.00
_cell.angle_beta   90.00
_cell.angle_gamma   90.00
#
_symmetry.space_group_name_H-M   'P 1'
#
loop_
_entity.id
_entity.type
_entity.pdbx_description
1 polymer ?
#
loop_
_entity_poly.entity_id
_entity_poly.type
_entity_poly.pdbx_seq_one_letter_code
_entity_poly.pdbx_strand_id
1 'polypeptide(L)'
;YGVRNSLLLAPMPTASTSQILGNNECFEPYTSNVYTRRVLSGEFVVVNKHLLKDLVRLGLWNDRMKNQLIAANGSVQNIREIPQELKEIYRTVWEIKQKSILEMAADRGAYICQSQSLNIHMLEPSFAKLSSMHFYAWKLGLKTGTYYLRTKAAADAIKFTVDKNQINELAPQASVNDHAENGHKSLVADMIAQNGNLKANGSTHTPEATLNGSACSLDDPDCEACSS
;
A
#
# COMPACT_ATOMS: atom_id res chain seq x y z
N TYR A 1 2.80 -38.78 -27.85
CA TYR A 1 2.75 -38.86 -26.37
C TYR A 1 1.60 -38.08 -25.76
N GLY A 2 1.10 -36.97 -26.35
CA GLY A 2 -0.10 -36.28 -25.85
C GLY A 2 0.09 -35.69 -24.44
N VAL A 3 -1.01 -35.40 -23.74
CA VAL A 3 -1.01 -34.92 -22.35
C VAL A 3 -1.70 -35.92 -21.43
N ARG A 4 -1.18 -36.08 -20.20
CA ARG A 4 -1.75 -37.01 -19.20
C ARG A 4 -2.95 -36.42 -18.45
N ASN A 5 -2.93 -35.11 -18.21
CA ASN A 5 -3.95 -34.40 -17.45
C ASN A 5 -4.73 -33.46 -18.38
N SER A 6 -6.05 -33.42 -18.21
CA SER A 6 -6.92 -32.52 -18.98
C SER A 6 -6.78 -31.05 -18.57
N LEU A 7 -6.46 -30.80 -17.28
CA LEU A 7 -6.31 -29.48 -16.67
C LEU A 7 -5.12 -29.50 -15.69
N LEU A 8 -4.43 -28.37 -15.54
CA LEU A 8 -3.17 -28.24 -14.77
C LEU A 8 -3.15 -27.07 -13.79
N LEU A 9 -3.68 -25.89 -14.17
CA LEU A 9 -3.51 -24.64 -13.41
C LEU A 9 -4.84 -24.09 -12.91
N ALA A 10 -4.90 -23.84 -11.61
CA ALA A 10 -6.02 -23.23 -10.90
C ALA A 10 -5.53 -22.49 -9.63
N PRO A 11 -5.12 -21.21 -9.73
CA PRO A 11 -4.67 -20.45 -8.57
C PRO A 11 -5.74 -20.33 -7.47
N MET A 12 -5.49 -21.00 -6.34
CA MET A 12 -6.40 -21.09 -5.19
C MET A 12 -6.01 -20.10 -4.08
N PRO A 13 -6.89 -19.84 -3.09
CA PRO A 13 -6.50 -19.11 -1.89
C PRO A 13 -5.43 -19.90 -1.13
N THR A 14 -4.38 -19.22 -0.67
CA THR A 14 -3.24 -19.85 0.01
C THR A 14 -3.08 -19.36 1.44
N ALA A 15 -4.15 -18.89 2.09
CA ALA A 15 -4.12 -18.29 3.43
C ALA A 15 -3.20 -19.04 4.43
N SER A 16 -3.46 -20.31 4.71
CA SER A 16 -2.67 -21.08 5.68
C SER A 16 -1.24 -21.37 5.21
N THR A 17 -1.06 -21.77 3.95
CA THR A 17 0.26 -22.17 3.43
C THR A 17 1.18 -20.97 3.21
N SER A 18 0.65 -19.85 2.70
CA SER A 18 1.37 -18.58 2.60
C SER A 18 1.75 -18.05 3.98
N GLN A 19 0.88 -18.17 4.98
CA GLN A 19 1.21 -17.80 6.35
C GLN A 19 2.35 -18.64 6.94
N ILE A 20 2.33 -19.97 6.72
CA ILE A 20 3.41 -20.88 7.13
C ILE A 20 4.74 -20.48 6.47
N LEU A 21 4.70 -20.15 5.18
CA LEU A 21 5.89 -19.74 4.41
C LEU A 21 6.27 -18.26 4.59
N GLY A 22 5.47 -17.49 5.34
CA GLY A 22 5.67 -16.05 5.53
C GLY A 22 5.53 -15.23 4.24
N ASN A 23 4.72 -15.67 3.29
CA ASN A 23 4.41 -14.98 2.03
C ASN A 23 3.05 -14.26 2.10
N ASN A 24 2.79 -13.37 1.15
CA ASN A 24 1.44 -12.83 0.96
C ASN A 24 0.51 -13.89 0.32
N GLU A 25 -0.79 -13.71 0.48
CA GLU A 25 -1.78 -14.62 -0.07
C GLU A 25 -1.80 -14.55 -1.61
N CYS A 26 -1.48 -15.69 -2.22
CA CYS A 26 -1.64 -15.95 -3.65
C CYS A 26 -1.14 -14.80 -4.55
N PHE A 27 -1.98 -14.34 -5.50
CA PHE A 27 -1.70 -13.22 -6.39
C PHE A 27 -2.33 -11.90 -5.89
N GLU A 28 -2.67 -11.81 -4.60
CA GLU A 28 -3.30 -10.63 -4.04
C GLU A 28 -2.27 -9.54 -3.71
N PRO A 29 -2.64 -8.25 -3.82
CA PRO A 29 -1.85 -7.19 -3.22
C PRO A 29 -1.87 -7.26 -1.69
N TYR A 30 -0.91 -6.62 -1.03
CA TYR A 30 -0.91 -6.50 0.43
C TYR A 30 -2.16 -5.75 0.91
N THR A 31 -2.93 -6.36 1.80
CA THR A 31 -4.14 -5.75 2.36
C THR A 31 -3.84 -4.61 3.34
N SER A 32 -2.69 -4.67 3.99
CA SER A 32 -2.15 -3.70 4.95
C SER A 32 -0.62 -3.89 5.01
N ASN A 33 0.15 -2.84 5.32
CA ASN A 33 1.57 -3.03 5.69
C ASN A 33 1.77 -3.28 7.19
N VAL A 34 0.69 -3.33 7.97
CA VAL A 34 0.72 -3.61 9.42
C VAL A 34 -0.32 -4.69 9.74
N TYR A 35 0.12 -5.74 10.43
CA TYR A 35 -0.67 -6.92 10.75
C TYR A 35 -0.65 -7.18 12.25
N THR A 36 -1.80 -7.54 12.83
CA THR A 36 -1.84 -8.01 14.21
C THR A 36 -1.76 -9.53 14.23
N ARG A 37 -0.72 -10.09 14.83
CA ARG A 37 -0.59 -11.53 15.10
C ARG A 37 -0.97 -11.84 16.54
N ARG A 38 -1.92 -12.74 16.71
CA ARG A 38 -2.34 -13.25 18.02
C ARG A 38 -1.54 -14.51 18.34
N VAL A 39 -0.87 -14.51 19.48
CA VAL A 39 -0.20 -15.68 20.06
C VAL A 39 -0.72 -15.89 21.48
N LEU A 40 -0.39 -17.02 22.11
CA LEU A 40 -0.83 -17.33 23.48
C LEU A 40 -0.41 -16.25 24.49
N SER A 41 0.73 -15.59 24.24
CA SER A 41 1.30 -14.54 25.10
C SER A 41 0.75 -13.13 24.85
N GLY A 42 -0.13 -12.93 23.85
CA GLY A 42 -0.71 -11.61 23.56
C GLY A 42 -0.92 -11.31 22.07
N GLU A 43 -1.25 -10.05 21.78
CA GLU A 43 -1.34 -9.53 20.41
C GLU A 43 -0.10 -8.72 20.07
N PHE A 44 0.56 -9.06 18.96
CA PHE A 44 1.76 -8.39 18.48
C PHE A 44 1.50 -7.72 17.15
N VAL A 45 1.97 -6.47 17.02
CA VAL A 45 1.90 -5.72 15.77
C VAL A 45 3.15 -6.03 14.94
N VAL A 46 2.95 -6.60 13.76
CA VAL A 46 3.99 -7.00 12.82
C VAL A 46 3.89 -6.14 11.56
N VAL A 47 4.98 -5.49 11.19
CA VAL A 47 5.06 -4.70 9.94
C VAL A 47 5.45 -5.59 8.77
N ASN A 48 5.02 -5.24 7.56
CA ASN A 48 5.46 -5.89 6.33
C ASN A 48 7.00 -5.95 6.29
N LYS A 49 7.54 -7.17 6.27
CA LYS A 49 8.98 -7.44 6.32
C LYS A 49 9.77 -6.74 5.22
N HIS A 50 9.15 -6.49 4.06
CA HIS A 50 9.79 -5.80 2.95
C HIS A 50 9.90 -4.29 3.23
N LEU A 51 8.79 -3.67 3.63
CA LEU A 51 8.74 -2.25 4.00
C LEU A 51 9.70 -1.96 5.16
N LEU A 52 9.71 -2.82 6.19
CA LEU A 52 10.62 -2.67 7.33
C LEU A 52 12.08 -2.62 6.89
N LYS A 53 12.52 -3.57 6.06
CA LYS A 53 13.89 -3.62 5.54
C LYS A 53 14.26 -2.37 4.76
N ASP A 54 13.34 -1.87 3.92
CA ASP A 54 13.58 -0.66 3.14
C ASP A 54 13.64 0.60 4.04
N LEU A 55 12.80 0.70 5.06
CA LEU A 55 12.83 1.81 6.02
C LEU A 55 14.10 1.79 6.88
N VAL A 56 14.55 0.62 7.34
CA VAL A 56 15.82 0.46 8.08
C VAL A 56 17.00 0.86 7.19
N ARG A 57 17.03 0.40 5.93
CA ARG A 57 18.09 0.77 4.97
C ARG A 57 18.17 2.28 4.73
N LEU A 58 17.04 2.97 4.76
CA LEU A 58 16.98 4.43 4.61
C LEU A 58 17.21 5.20 5.92
N GLY A 59 17.41 4.52 7.05
CA GLY A 59 17.52 5.17 8.36
C GLY A 59 16.22 5.84 8.84
N LEU A 60 15.08 5.46 8.28
CA LEU A 60 13.76 6.02 8.58
C LEU A 60 12.99 5.24 9.65
N TRP A 61 13.48 4.06 10.02
CA TRP A 61 12.83 3.21 11.01
C TRP A 61 13.09 3.69 12.44
N ASN A 62 12.02 4.04 13.14
CA ASN A 62 12.01 4.42 14.56
C ASN A 62 10.59 4.25 15.13
N ASP A 63 10.44 4.40 16.45
CA ASP A 63 9.15 4.23 17.13
C ASP A 63 8.07 5.21 16.62
N ARG A 64 8.47 6.43 16.24
CA ARG A 64 7.55 7.40 15.63
C ARG A 64 7.00 6.89 14.30
N MET A 65 7.84 6.34 13.43
CA MET A 65 7.45 5.74 12.15
C MET A 65 6.53 4.53 12.36
N LYS A 66 6.85 3.65 13.32
CA LYS A 66 5.99 2.53 13.71
C LYS A 66 4.60 3.01 14.14
N ASN A 67 4.54 4.03 15.00
CA ASN A 67 3.29 4.63 15.47
C ASN A 67 2.49 5.30 14.35
N GLN A 68 3.16 5.99 13.42
CA GLN A 68 2.53 6.58 12.23
C GLN A 68 1.92 5.50 11.32
N LEU A 69 2.63 4.40 11.08
CA LEU A 69 2.11 3.28 10.29
C LEU A 69 0.89 2.64 10.93
N ILE A 70 0.92 2.44 12.26
CA ILE A 70 -0.24 1.94 13.02
C ILE A 70 -1.40 2.92 12.91
N ALA A 71 -1.17 4.21 13.10
CA ALA A 71 -2.18 5.27 12.99
C ALA A 71 -2.81 5.32 11.59
N ALA A 72 -2.03 5.08 10.54
CA ALA A 72 -2.47 5.03 9.14
C ALA A 72 -3.06 3.68 8.69
N ASN A 73 -3.31 2.73 9.60
CA ASN A 73 -3.79 1.37 9.27
C ASN A 73 -2.90 0.64 8.25
N GLY A 74 -1.59 0.84 8.35
CA GLY A 74 -0.61 0.26 7.43
C GLY A 74 -0.55 0.90 6.05
N SER A 75 -1.21 2.03 5.82
CA SER A 75 -0.97 2.86 4.63
C SER A 75 0.29 3.70 4.81
N VAL A 76 1.09 3.80 3.76
CA VAL A 76 2.29 4.65 3.72
C VAL A 76 2.05 6.00 3.04
N GLN A 77 0.88 6.20 2.42
CA GLN A 77 0.65 7.33 1.49
C GLN A 77 0.75 8.70 2.19
N ASN A 78 0.23 8.78 3.42
CA ASN A 78 0.13 10.03 4.18
C ASN A 78 1.35 10.34 5.07
N ILE A 79 2.36 9.47 5.08
CA ILE A 79 3.58 9.67 5.88
C ILE A 79 4.56 10.50 5.04
N ARG A 80 4.97 11.68 5.51
CA ARG A 80 5.76 12.63 4.71
C ARG A 80 7.22 12.20 4.56
N GLU A 81 7.71 11.51 5.57
CA GLU A 81 9.09 11.03 5.70
C GLU A 81 9.42 9.91 4.70
N ILE A 82 8.41 9.19 4.19
CA ILE A 82 8.59 8.09 3.25
C ILE A 82 8.72 8.63 1.80
N PRO A 83 9.78 8.29 1.05
CA PRO A 83 9.93 8.69 -0.35
C PRO A 83 8.78 8.21 -1.24
N GLN A 84 8.50 8.97 -2.30
CA GLN A 84 7.41 8.67 -3.23
C GLN A 84 7.56 7.28 -3.88
N GLU A 85 8.77 6.88 -4.23
CA GLU A 85 9.04 5.56 -4.82
C GLU A 85 8.57 4.41 -3.91
N LEU A 86 8.85 4.49 -2.60
CA LEU A 86 8.38 3.49 -1.64
C LEU A 86 6.86 3.53 -1.49
N LYS A 87 6.25 4.72 -1.54
CA LYS A 87 4.78 4.85 -1.49
C LYS A 87 4.10 4.16 -2.66
N GLU A 88 4.74 4.15 -3.83
CA GLU A 88 4.22 3.48 -5.02
C GLU A 88 4.33 1.96 -4.94
N ILE A 89 5.42 1.46 -4.37
CA ILE A 89 5.66 0.02 -4.17
C ILE A 89 4.72 -0.53 -3.08
N TYR A 90 4.57 0.17 -1.96
CA TYR A 90 3.86 -0.30 -0.77
C TYR A 90 2.40 0.15 -0.72
N ARG A 91 1.77 0.38 -1.88
CA ARG A 91 0.32 0.62 -1.95
C ARG A 91 -0.44 -0.58 -1.43
N THR A 92 -1.40 -0.31 -0.55
CA THR A 92 -2.32 -1.35 -0.08
C THR A 92 -3.37 -1.66 -1.16
N VAL A 93 -4.04 -2.81 -1.06
CA VAL A 93 -5.11 -3.19 -1.99
C VAL A 93 -6.24 -2.15 -2.08
N TRP A 94 -6.43 -1.34 -1.03
CA TRP A 94 -7.43 -0.27 -0.94
C TRP A 94 -7.04 0.98 -1.74
N GLU A 95 -5.75 1.14 -2.03
CA GLU A 95 -5.18 2.26 -2.79
C GLU A 95 -4.98 1.90 -4.26
N ILE A 96 -5.10 0.61 -4.61
CA ILE A 96 -4.95 0.12 -5.98
C ILE A 96 -6.30 0.12 -6.69
N LYS A 97 -6.32 0.66 -7.91
CA LYS A 97 -7.50 0.64 -8.79
C LYS A 97 -7.89 -0.80 -9.09
N GLN A 98 -9.08 -1.22 -8.65
CA GLN A 98 -9.57 -2.59 -8.89
C GLN A 98 -9.71 -2.95 -10.37
N LYS A 99 -9.89 -1.95 -11.25
CA LYS A 99 -9.85 -2.15 -12.69
C LYS A 99 -8.54 -2.79 -13.14
N SER A 100 -7.40 -2.30 -12.64
CA SER A 100 -6.08 -2.85 -12.97
C SER A 100 -5.89 -4.26 -12.43
N ILE A 101 -6.50 -4.60 -11.29
CA ILE A 101 -6.51 -5.97 -10.77
C ILE A 101 -7.27 -6.91 -11.72
N LEU A 102 -8.43 -6.48 -12.24
CA LEU A 102 -9.20 -7.24 -13.23
C LEU A 102 -8.45 -7.41 -14.55
N GLU A 103 -7.79 -6.36 -15.05
CA GLU A 103 -6.95 -6.41 -16.25
C GLU A 103 -5.81 -7.42 -16.08
N MET A 104 -5.04 -7.34 -14.98
CA MET A 104 -3.99 -8.32 -14.68
C MET A 104 -4.52 -9.75 -14.47
N ALA A 105 -5.74 -9.90 -13.94
CA ALA A 105 -6.39 -11.20 -13.82
C ALA A 105 -6.76 -11.77 -15.20
N ALA A 106 -7.15 -10.92 -16.15
CA ALA A 106 -7.45 -11.33 -17.52
C ALA A 106 -6.16 -11.72 -18.26
N ASP A 107 -5.10 -10.92 -18.11
CA ASP A 107 -3.78 -11.18 -18.70
C ASP A 107 -3.24 -12.55 -18.28
N ARG A 108 -3.23 -12.84 -16.97
CA ARG A 108 -2.80 -14.17 -16.48
C ARG A 108 -3.81 -15.27 -16.83
N GLY A 109 -5.08 -14.92 -16.97
CA GLY A 109 -6.17 -15.84 -17.30
C GLY A 109 -5.98 -16.57 -18.63
N ALA A 110 -5.29 -15.96 -19.59
CA ALA A 110 -4.92 -16.59 -20.86
C ALA A 110 -4.06 -17.87 -20.69
N TYR A 111 -3.34 -17.98 -19.57
CA TYR A 111 -2.47 -19.12 -19.25
C TYR A 111 -3.07 -20.06 -18.20
N ILE A 112 -4.32 -19.83 -17.77
CA ILE A 112 -5.00 -20.64 -16.75
C ILE A 112 -6.10 -21.48 -17.41
N CYS A 113 -5.90 -22.79 -17.41
CA CYS A 113 -6.87 -23.72 -18.00
C CYS A 113 -8.18 -23.80 -17.18
N GLN A 114 -8.12 -23.68 -15.85
CA GLN A 114 -9.30 -23.61 -14.99
C GLN A 114 -9.70 -22.15 -14.74
N SER A 115 -9.72 -21.68 -13.50
CA SER A 115 -9.99 -20.30 -13.11
C SER A 115 -9.07 -19.90 -11.94
N GLN A 116 -9.34 -18.74 -11.32
CA GLN A 116 -8.59 -18.17 -10.21
C GLN A 116 -9.53 -17.59 -9.14
N SER A 117 -9.17 -17.70 -7.87
CA SER A 117 -9.95 -17.17 -6.74
C SER A 117 -9.72 -15.68 -6.53
N LEU A 118 -10.37 -14.85 -7.36
CA LEU A 118 -10.13 -13.40 -7.40
C LEU A 118 -10.98 -12.61 -6.40
N ASN A 119 -10.37 -12.08 -5.34
CA ASN A 119 -11.05 -11.14 -4.45
C ASN A 119 -11.06 -9.71 -5.00
N ILE A 120 -12.15 -8.98 -4.77
CA ILE A 120 -12.30 -7.56 -5.12
C ILE A 120 -12.47 -6.74 -3.85
N HIS A 121 -11.73 -5.62 -3.77
CA HIS A 121 -11.70 -4.75 -2.59
C HIS A 121 -12.32 -3.39 -2.93
N MET A 122 -13.36 -2.99 -2.21
CA MET A 122 -14.09 -1.75 -2.47
C MET A 122 -14.46 -1.06 -1.16
N LEU A 123 -13.93 0.15 -0.93
CA LEU A 123 -14.20 0.92 0.29
C LEU A 123 -15.68 1.28 0.43
N GLU A 124 -16.26 1.86 -0.61
CA GLU A 124 -17.65 2.33 -0.62
C GLU A 124 -18.41 1.63 -1.75
N PRO A 125 -18.94 0.42 -1.51
CA PRO A 125 -19.71 -0.30 -2.50
C PRO A 125 -21.02 0.44 -2.79
N SER A 126 -21.32 0.59 -4.08
CA SER A 126 -22.63 1.05 -4.55
C SER A 126 -23.11 0.14 -5.67
N PHE A 127 -24.42 0.09 -5.90
CA PHE A 127 -24.98 -0.72 -6.98
C PHE A 127 -24.32 -0.42 -8.34
N ALA A 128 -24.12 0.88 -8.64
CA ALA A 128 -23.45 1.32 -9.87
C ALA A 128 -21.99 0.84 -9.98
N LYS A 129 -21.22 0.93 -8.89
CA LYS A 129 -19.82 0.46 -8.86
C LYS A 129 -19.73 -1.06 -8.98
N LEU A 130 -20.61 -1.80 -8.32
CA LEU A 130 -20.62 -3.27 -8.37
C LEU A 130 -21.08 -3.79 -9.73
N SER A 131 -22.16 -3.22 -10.27
CA SER A 131 -22.66 -3.56 -11.59
C SER A 131 -21.60 -3.30 -12.66
N SER A 132 -21.01 -2.10 -12.68
CA SER A 132 -19.94 -1.79 -13.63
C SER A 132 -18.73 -2.71 -13.50
N MET A 133 -18.30 -3.03 -12.28
CA MET A 133 -17.20 -3.97 -12.02
C MET A 133 -17.49 -5.38 -12.57
N HIS A 134 -18.67 -5.93 -12.27
CA HIS A 134 -19.05 -7.26 -12.76
C HIS A 134 -19.17 -7.33 -14.28
N PHE A 135 -19.82 -6.34 -14.91
CA PHE A 135 -19.92 -6.28 -16.37
C PHE A 135 -18.54 -6.07 -17.01
N TYR A 136 -17.64 -5.35 -16.36
CA TYR A 136 -16.27 -5.19 -16.85
C TYR A 136 -15.49 -6.50 -16.78
N ALA A 137 -15.54 -7.21 -15.65
CA ALA A 137 -14.94 -8.55 -15.49
C ALA A 137 -15.46 -9.54 -16.54
N TRP A 138 -16.78 -9.53 -16.79
CA TRP A 138 -17.40 -10.36 -17.82
C TRP A 138 -16.92 -10.00 -19.24
N LYS A 139 -16.85 -8.71 -19.58
CA LYS A 139 -16.34 -8.24 -20.87
C LYS A 139 -14.88 -8.62 -21.12
N LEU A 140 -14.07 -8.70 -20.06
CA LEU A 140 -12.68 -9.18 -20.13
C LEU A 140 -12.58 -10.70 -20.32
N GLY A 141 -13.69 -11.44 -20.24
CA GLY A 141 -13.70 -12.90 -20.39
C GLY A 141 -13.23 -13.66 -19.14
N LEU A 142 -13.27 -13.02 -17.96
CA LEU A 142 -12.92 -13.69 -16.71
C LEU A 142 -13.93 -14.81 -16.39
N LYS A 143 -13.42 -16.02 -16.18
CA LYS A 143 -14.21 -17.20 -15.75
C LYS A 143 -14.77 -17.01 -14.34
N THR A 144 -13.98 -16.43 -13.44
CA THR A 144 -14.39 -16.00 -12.10
C THR A 144 -14.28 -14.47 -12.04
N GLY A 145 -15.42 -13.78 -12.09
CA GLY A 145 -15.46 -12.32 -12.01
C GLY A 145 -15.26 -11.76 -10.59
N THR A 146 -15.63 -12.53 -9.56
CA THR A 146 -15.33 -12.24 -8.16
C THR A 146 -15.40 -13.52 -7.33
N TYR A 147 -14.60 -13.61 -6.28
CA TYR A 147 -14.68 -14.61 -5.23
C TYR A 147 -15.33 -14.00 -3.99
N TYR A 148 -14.60 -13.16 -3.24
CA TYR A 148 -15.18 -12.29 -2.23
C TYR A 148 -15.14 -10.83 -2.65
N LEU A 149 -16.23 -10.12 -2.34
CA LEU A 149 -16.20 -8.67 -2.22
C LEU A 149 -15.79 -8.31 -0.78
N ARG A 150 -14.67 -7.62 -0.63
CA ARG A 150 -14.18 -7.10 0.65
C ARG A 150 -14.44 -5.61 0.73
N THR A 151 -15.04 -5.18 1.83
CA THR A 151 -15.35 -3.78 2.09
C THR A 151 -14.72 -3.36 3.41
N LYS A 152 -14.57 -2.06 3.63
CA LYS A 152 -14.19 -1.49 4.93
C LYS A 152 -15.34 -0.65 5.46
N ALA A 153 -15.49 -0.61 6.78
CA ALA A 153 -16.40 0.33 7.41
C ALA A 153 -15.93 1.77 7.12
N ALA A 154 -16.88 2.70 7.01
CA ALA A 154 -16.58 4.11 6.76
C ALA A 154 -15.86 4.80 7.94
N ALA A 155 -15.99 4.25 9.15
CA ALA A 155 -15.32 4.73 10.34
C ALA A 155 -14.27 3.73 10.82
N ASP A 156 -13.07 4.22 11.08
CA ASP A 156 -12.03 3.44 11.73
C ASP A 156 -12.36 3.24 13.22
N ALA A 157 -12.03 2.06 13.74
CA ALA A 157 -12.10 1.82 15.17
C ALA A 157 -11.12 2.76 15.91
N ILE A 158 -11.56 3.32 17.03
CA ILE A 158 -10.72 4.17 17.88
C ILE A 158 -9.52 3.34 18.36
N LYS A 159 -8.31 3.78 18.01
CA LYS A 159 -7.06 3.11 18.39
C LYS A 159 -6.63 3.61 19.77
N PHE A 160 -6.65 2.73 20.77
CA PHE A 160 -6.30 3.06 22.15
C PHE A 160 -4.79 2.94 22.44
N THR A 161 -4.01 2.39 21.51
CA THR A 161 -2.59 2.03 21.73
C THR A 161 -1.58 3.07 21.26
N VAL A 162 -2.02 4.21 20.71
CA VAL A 162 -1.09 5.24 20.20
C VAL A 162 -1.22 6.50 21.05
N ASP A 163 -0.10 6.96 21.61
CA ASP A 163 -0.02 8.22 22.34
C ASP A 163 -0.41 9.39 21.41
N LYS A 164 -1.58 9.97 21.66
CA LYS A 164 -2.16 11.05 20.82
C LYS A 164 -1.26 12.28 20.74
N ASN A 165 -0.43 12.51 21.75
CA ASN A 165 0.50 13.63 21.80
C ASN A 165 1.61 13.53 20.74
N GLN A 166 1.96 12.33 20.27
CA GLN A 166 2.96 12.13 19.21
C GLN A 166 2.38 12.31 17.79
N ILE A 167 1.06 12.32 17.63
CA ILE A 167 0.37 12.44 16.34
C ILE A 167 -0.03 13.90 16.04
N ASN A 168 -0.23 14.73 17.08
CA ASN A 168 -0.84 16.07 16.96
C ASN A 168 0.03 17.18 16.34
N GLU A 169 1.26 16.91 15.90
CA GLU A 169 2.06 17.90 15.14
C GLU A 169 1.65 18.06 13.67
N LEU A 170 0.61 17.34 13.21
CA LEU A 170 0.29 17.18 11.78
C LEU A 170 -1.06 17.75 11.34
N ALA A 171 -1.77 18.50 12.18
CA ALA A 171 -2.87 19.33 11.67
C ALA A 171 -2.27 20.52 10.87
N PRO A 172 -2.73 20.81 9.64
CA PRO A 172 -2.41 22.08 9.01
C PRO A 172 -2.96 23.19 9.92
N GLN A 173 -2.10 24.11 10.35
CA GLN A 173 -2.57 25.38 10.91
C GLN A 173 -3.30 26.11 9.78
N ALA A 174 -4.62 26.00 9.75
CA ALA A 174 -5.45 26.91 9.01
C ALA A 174 -5.26 28.28 9.66
N SER A 175 -4.46 29.14 9.03
CA SER A 175 -4.37 30.55 9.36
C SER A 175 -5.76 31.16 9.17
N VAL A 176 -6.43 31.40 10.28
CA VAL A 176 -7.60 32.27 10.33
C VAL A 176 -7.12 33.68 9.99
N ASN A 177 -7.45 34.15 8.80
CA ASN A 177 -7.48 35.58 8.51
C ASN A 177 -8.91 35.92 8.07
N ASP A 178 -9.68 36.41 9.04
CA ASP A 178 -10.83 37.25 8.77
C ASP A 178 -10.35 38.52 8.06
N HIS A 179 -10.88 38.79 6.87
CA HIS A 179 -11.36 40.12 6.50
C HIS A 179 -12.28 40.01 5.27
N ALA A 180 -13.46 40.59 5.43
CA ALA A 180 -14.55 40.59 4.48
C ALA A 180 -14.44 41.73 3.43
N GLU A 181 -15.20 41.52 2.36
CA GLU A 181 -15.80 42.48 1.41
C GLU A 181 -15.12 42.82 0.05
N ASN A 182 -15.81 42.34 -1.00
CA ASN A 182 -16.27 43.02 -2.22
C ASN A 182 -15.32 43.39 -3.38
N GLY A 183 -15.69 42.91 -4.59
CA GLY A 183 -15.68 43.76 -5.80
C GLY A 183 -14.87 43.31 -7.03
N HIS A 184 -15.50 42.53 -7.92
CA HIS A 184 -15.55 42.63 -9.41
C HIS A 184 -14.36 43.13 -10.28
N LYS A 185 -14.17 42.42 -11.42
CA LYS A 185 -13.51 42.74 -12.72
C LYS A 185 -11.99 42.48 -12.81
N SER A 186 -11.54 41.50 -13.60
CA SER A 186 -11.34 41.48 -15.07
C SER A 186 -10.03 42.15 -15.51
N LEU A 187 -9.29 41.39 -16.34
CA LEU A 187 -8.31 41.77 -17.37
C LEU A 187 -6.91 41.13 -17.21
N VAL A 188 -6.68 40.21 -18.15
CA VAL A 188 -5.45 39.88 -18.88
C VAL A 188 -4.47 41.05 -19.13
N ALA A 189 -3.19 40.67 -19.35
CA ALA A 189 -1.97 41.47 -19.60
C ALA A 189 -1.27 41.90 -18.28
N ASP A 190 0.03 41.76 -18.03
CA ASP A 190 1.23 41.62 -18.86
C ASP A 190 2.38 41.07 -17.98
N MET A 191 3.56 40.86 -18.61
CA MET A 191 4.91 40.69 -18.04
C MET A 191 5.46 39.26 -18.05
N ILE A 192 6.22 38.90 -19.09
CA ILE A 192 7.62 38.42 -18.94
C ILE A 192 8.42 38.86 -20.17
N ALA A 193 9.21 39.91 -20.03
CA ALA A 193 10.41 40.15 -20.82
C ALA A 193 11.52 40.61 -19.87
N GLN A 194 12.70 40.04 -20.09
CA GLN A 194 14.04 40.46 -19.65
C GLN A 194 14.70 39.75 -18.46
N ASN A 195 15.97 39.43 -18.75
CA ASN A 195 17.10 39.02 -17.91
C ASN A 195 17.16 37.54 -17.55
N GLY A 196 18.16 36.76 -17.94
CA GLY A 196 19.52 37.10 -18.34
C GLY A 196 20.50 36.35 -17.44
N ASN A 197 20.90 35.16 -17.89
CA ASN A 197 22.22 34.53 -17.75
C ASN A 197 22.98 34.65 -16.41
N LEU A 198 23.16 33.55 -15.70
CA LEU A 198 24.34 33.27 -14.86
C LEU A 198 24.62 31.76 -14.82
N LYS A 199 25.90 31.42 -15.05
CA LYS A 199 26.50 30.09 -15.14
C LYS A 199 27.20 29.68 -13.83
N ALA A 200 27.54 28.38 -13.78
CA ALA A 200 28.63 27.72 -13.02
C ALA A 200 28.38 27.53 -11.52
N ASN A 201 28.77 26.47 -10.82
CA ASN A 201 29.54 25.21 -10.97
C ASN A 201 28.95 24.26 -9.89
N GLY A 202 29.06 22.94 -9.83
CA GLY A 202 30.05 21.97 -10.31
C GLY A 202 30.34 20.97 -9.16
N SER A 203 30.32 19.66 -9.47
CA SER A 203 31.04 18.54 -8.79
C SER A 203 30.61 18.15 -7.35
N THR A 204 30.66 16.91 -6.84
CA THR A 204 30.99 15.53 -7.31
C THR A 204 30.76 14.55 -6.13
N HIS A 205 30.48 13.27 -6.46
CA HIS A 205 30.90 12.01 -5.80
C HIS A 205 30.41 11.52 -4.40
N THR A 206 29.55 10.47 -4.43
CA THR A 206 29.68 9.05 -3.93
C THR A 206 30.64 8.70 -2.77
N PRO A 207 30.41 7.65 -1.92
CA PRO A 207 30.05 6.27 -2.34
C PRO A 207 29.18 5.37 -1.43
N GLU A 208 28.78 4.24 -2.04
CA GLU A 208 28.03 3.09 -1.53
C GLU A 208 28.77 2.24 -0.47
N ALA A 209 28.03 1.61 0.43
CA ALA A 209 28.48 0.47 1.23
C ALA A 209 27.42 -0.65 1.23
N THR A 210 27.88 -1.83 0.84
CA THR A 210 27.14 -3.10 0.66
C THR A 210 26.85 -3.75 2.03
N LEU A 211 25.62 -4.18 2.30
CA LEU A 211 25.29 -5.02 3.46
C LEU A 211 24.43 -6.22 3.07
N ASN A 212 25.00 -7.41 3.31
CA ASN A 212 24.43 -8.73 3.08
C ASN A 212 23.14 -8.96 3.87
N GLY A 213 22.16 -9.57 3.22
CA GLY A 213 20.87 -9.92 3.82
C GLY A 213 20.95 -11.18 4.68
N SER A 214 20.79 -11.03 5.98
CA SER A 214 20.42 -12.08 6.93
C SER A 214 18.92 -11.98 7.22
N ALA A 215 18.17 -13.07 7.02
CA ALA A 215 16.78 -13.19 7.43
C ALA A 215 16.73 -13.75 8.85
N CYS A 216 15.95 -13.13 9.75
CA CYS A 216 15.91 -13.50 11.17
C CYS A 216 15.25 -14.87 11.41
N SER A 217 15.83 -15.65 12.32
CA SER A 217 15.32 -16.95 12.79
C SER A 217 14.25 -16.76 13.88
N LEU A 218 13.39 -17.77 14.07
CA LEU A 218 12.28 -17.77 15.04
C LEU A 218 12.74 -17.76 16.51
N ASP A 219 14.00 -18.11 16.78
CA ASP A 219 14.56 -18.25 18.13
C ASP A 219 15.47 -17.08 18.54
N ASP A 220 15.49 -15.98 17.79
CA ASP A 220 16.34 -14.83 18.06
C ASP A 220 15.59 -13.75 18.89
N PRO A 221 15.92 -13.58 20.19
CA PRO A 221 15.27 -12.60 21.05
C PRO A 221 15.66 -11.14 20.73
N ASP A 222 16.70 -10.91 19.92
CA ASP A 222 17.17 -9.57 19.53
C ASP A 222 16.65 -9.14 18.14
N CYS A 223 15.65 -9.87 17.60
CA CYS A 223 15.07 -9.57 16.30
C CYS A 223 14.28 -8.24 16.32
N GLU A 224 14.86 -7.18 15.75
CA GLU A 224 14.28 -5.83 15.62
C GLU A 224 12.89 -5.78 14.95
N ALA A 225 12.49 -6.84 14.24
CA ALA A 225 11.17 -6.94 13.62
C ALA A 225 10.03 -7.26 14.62
N CYS A 226 10.36 -7.73 15.82
CA CYS A 226 9.41 -8.12 16.85
C CYS A 226 9.80 -7.45 18.17
N SER A 227 9.33 -6.23 18.44
CA SER A 227 9.51 -5.65 19.78
C SER A 227 8.42 -6.16 20.72
N SER A 228 8.84 -6.55 21.92
CA SER A 228 8.02 -6.45 23.12
C SER A 228 7.73 -4.98 23.45
#